data_AF-A0A1I3CTW8-F1
#
_entry.id   AF-A0A1I3CTW8-F1
#
_cell.length_a   1.000
_cell.length_b   1.000
_cell.length_c   1.000
_cell.angle_alpha   90.00
_cell.angle_beta   90.00
_cell.angle_gamma   90.00
#
_symmetry.space_group_name_H-M   'P 1'
#
loop_
_entity.id
_entity.type
_entity.pdbx_description
1 polymer ?
#
loop_
_entity_poly.entity_id
_entity_poly.type
_entity_poly.pdbx_seq_one_letter_code
_entity_poly.pdbx_strand_id
1 'polypeptide(L)' 'MFSPWQAGIVVLIALVIFGPSRLPEIGKALGKGIREFKSSATGEEAKPEEKLMTNVTEQPKELPPKSDTTKQ' A
#
# COMPACT_ATOMS: atom_id res chain seq x y z
N MET A 1 28.99 -16.75 -5.70
CA MET A 1 28.18 -17.41 -6.75
C MET A 1 26.74 -17.00 -6.47
N PHE A 2 26.05 -16.39 -7.43
CA PHE A 2 24.82 -15.57 -7.30
C PHE A 2 25.01 -14.14 -6.81
N SER A 3 25.11 -13.23 -7.78
CA SER A 3 25.13 -11.78 -7.55
C SER A 3 23.67 -11.27 -7.60
N PRO A 4 23.20 -10.51 -6.60
CA PRO A 4 21.83 -9.97 -6.53
C PRO A 4 21.37 -9.22 -7.79
N TRP A 5 22.32 -8.76 -8.61
CA TRP A 5 22.09 -8.14 -9.91
C TRP A 5 21.30 -9.03 -10.90
N GLN A 6 21.51 -10.35 -10.84
CA GLN A 6 20.86 -11.31 -11.75
C GLN A 6 19.34 -11.32 -11.55
N ALA A 7 18.89 -11.28 -10.29
CA ALA A 7 17.48 -11.19 -9.95
C ALA A 7 16.86 -9.87 -10.46
N GLY A 8 17.63 -8.77 -10.46
CA GLY A 8 17.18 -7.49 -11.00
C GLY A 8 16.83 -7.55 -12.49
N ILE A 9 17.62 -8.25 -13.30
CA ILE A 9 17.36 -8.41 -14.74
C ILE A 9 16.07 -9.21 -14.98
N VAL A 10 15.85 -10.27 -14.21
CA VAL A 10 14.63 -11.09 -14.32
C VAL A 10 13.39 -10.27 -13.98
N VAL A 11 13.45 -9.48 -12.91
CA VAL A 11 12.36 -8.58 -12.51
C VAL A 11 12.11 -7.52 -13.58
N LEU A 12 13.16 -6.97 -14.20
CA LEU A 12 13.03 -5.98 -15.27
C LEU A 12 12.30 -6.56 -16.50
N ILE A 13 12.66 -7.77 -16.93
CA ILE A 13 11.99 -8.44 -18.07
C ILE A 13 10.54 -8.76 -17.71
N ALA A 14 10.28 -9.27 -16.50
CA ALA A 14 8.94 -9.53 -16.02
C ALA A 14 8.09 -8.25 -15.98
N LEU A 15 8.66 -7.13 -15.55
CA LEU A 15 8.03 -5.81 -15.56
C LEU A 15 7.70 -5.30 -16.96
N VAL A 16 8.47 -5.67 -18.00
CA VAL A 16 8.14 -5.28 -19.38
C VAL A 16 6.94 -6.07 -19.90
N ILE A 17 6.86 -7.37 -19.60
CA ILE A 17 5.77 -8.24 -20.05
C ILE A 17 4.49 -7.98 -19.25
N PHE A 18 4.59 -7.95 -17.92
CA PHE A 18 3.46 -7.75 -17.03
C PHE A 18 3.12 -6.27 -16.84
N GLY A 19 4.08 -5.36 -16.97
CA GLY A 19 3.93 -3.94 -16.67
C GLY A 19 4.16 -3.62 -15.19
N PRO A 20 4.76 -2.47 -14.84
CA PRO A 20 4.97 -2.06 -13.45
C PRO A 20 3.69 -1.85 -12.66
N SER A 21 2.58 -1.58 -13.34
CA SER A 21 1.26 -1.39 -12.71
C SER A 21 0.64 -2.70 -12.18
N ARG A 22 1.07 -3.87 -12.66
CA ARG A 22 0.51 -5.16 -12.20
C ARG A 22 1.11 -5.65 -10.90
N LEU A 23 2.38 -5.34 -10.62
CA LEU A 23 3.01 -5.69 -9.35
C LEU A 23 2.31 -5.12 -8.10
N PRO A 24 1.92 -3.82 -8.03
CA PRO A 24 1.20 -3.30 -6.87
C PRO A 24 -0.22 -3.85 -6.77
N GLU A 25 -0.87 -4.19 -7.89
CA GLU A 25 -2.20 -4.80 -7.92
C GLU A 25 -2.17 -6.20 -7.30
N ILE A 26 -1.24 -7.06 -7.75
CA ILE A 26 -1.03 -8.40 -7.21
C ILE A 26 -0.53 -8.34 -5.76
N GLY A 27 0.38 -7.42 -5.43
CA GLY A 27 0.88 -7.23 -4.07
C GLY A 27 -0.21 -6.83 -3.08
N LYS A 28 -1.18 -6.00 -3.49
CA LYS A 28 -2.35 -5.65 -2.65
C LYS A 28 -3.25 -6.87 -2.40
N ALA A 29 -3.51 -7.68 -3.43
CA ALA A 29 -4.33 -8.88 -3.29
C ALA A 29 -3.65 -9.94 -2.42
N LEU A 30 -2.37 -10.22 -2.68
CA LEU A 30 -1.56 -11.14 -1.89
C LEU A 30 -1.38 -10.65 -0.45
N GLY A 31 -1.17 -9.34 -0.25
CA GLY A 31 -1.03 -8.75 1.08
C GLY A 31 -2.28 -8.92 1.95
N LYS A 32 -3.48 -8.77 1.36
CA LYS A 32 -4.75 -9.08 2.05
C LYS A 32 -4.84 -10.56 2.41
N GLY A 33 -4.59 -11.44 1.45
CA GLY A 33 -4.64 -12.90 1.68
C GLY A 33 -3.61 -13.38 2.72
N ILE A 34 -2.39 -12.84 2.71
CA ILE A 34 -1.36 -13.16 3.71
C ILE A 34 -1.75 -12.62 5.09
N ARG A 35 -2.37 -11.43 5.16
CA ARG A 35 -2.82 -10.86 6.43
C ARG A 35 -3.95 -11.67 7.04
N GLU A 36 -4.94 -12.07 6.24
CA GLU A 36 -6.01 -12.98 6.67
C GLU A 36 -5.44 -14.35 7.07
N PHE A 37 -4.56 -14.92 6.26
CA PHE A 37 -3.88 -16.18 6.56
C PHE A 37 -3.10 -16.12 7.88
N LYS A 38 -2.35 -15.03 8.11
CA LYS A 38 -1.59 -14.83 9.35
C LYS A 38 -2.52 -14.67 10.56
N SER A 39 -3.60 -13.92 10.43
CA SER A 39 -4.60 -13.73 11.48
C SER A 39 -5.27 -15.04 11.87
N SER A 40 -5.71 -15.84 10.90
CA SER A 40 -6.26 -17.17 11.16
C SER A 40 -5.21 -18.13 11.74
N ALA A 41 -3.97 -18.10 11.24
CA ALA A 41 -2.89 -18.96 11.71
C ALA A 41 -2.40 -18.61 13.13
N THR A 42 -2.54 -17.36 13.54
CA THR A 42 -2.06 -16.87 14.85
C THR A 42 -3.20 -16.74 15.88
N GLY A 43 -4.45 -16.97 15.46
CA GLY A 43 -5.64 -16.84 16.32
C GLY A 43 -5.95 -15.40 16.73
N GLU A 44 -5.29 -14.42 16.12
CA GLU A 44 -5.48 -12.99 16.40
C GLU A 44 -6.46 -12.44 15.36
N GLU A 45 -7.69 -12.17 15.81
CA GLU A 45 -8.72 -11.54 14.97
C GLU A 45 -8.18 -10.21 14.44
N ALA A 46 -7.89 -10.15 13.13
CA ALA A 46 -7.47 -8.91 12.49
C ALA A 46 -8.57 -7.87 12.66
N LYS A 47 -8.32 -6.87 13.51
CA LYS A 47 -9.14 -5.66 13.54
C LYS A 47 -9.11 -5.03 12.14
N PRO A 48 -10.27 -4.78 11.51
CA PRO A 48 -10.32 -4.19 10.19
C PRO A 48 -9.79 -2.76 10.29
N GLU A 49 -8.57 -2.53 9.83
CA GLU A 49 -8.10 -1.20 9.52
C GLU A 49 -8.69 -0.82 8.17
N GLU A 50 -9.87 -0.22 8.22
CA GLU A 50 -10.38 0.62 7.15
C GLU A 50 -9.42 1.82 7.00
N LYS A 51 -8.39 1.65 6.17
CA LYS A 51 -7.65 2.78 5.63
C LYS A 51 -7.63 2.73 4.12
N LEU A 52 -8.54 3.53 3.59
CA LEU A 52 -8.25 4.57 2.61
C LEU A 52 -7.84 4.06 1.23
N MET A 53 -8.82 4.06 0.34
CA MET A 53 -8.61 4.50 -1.04
C MET A 53 -8.04 5.93 -0.99
N THR A 54 -6.72 6.10 -0.80
CA THR A 54 -6.05 7.35 -1.16
C THR A 54 -5.71 7.23 -2.63
N ASN A 55 -6.64 7.76 -3.43
CA ASN A 55 -6.34 8.42 -4.68
C ASN A 55 -5.16 9.39 -4.45
N VAL A 56 -4.15 9.33 -5.32
CA VAL A 56 -3.01 10.25 -5.31
C VAL A 56 -3.50 11.65 -5.67
N THR A 57 -2.77 12.67 -5.18
CA THR A 57 -2.88 14.12 -5.47
C THR A 57 -3.91 14.76 -4.51
N GLU A 58 -3.56 15.56 -3.49
CA GLU A 58 -2.45 16.50 -3.28
C GLU A 58 -2.18 16.67 -1.77
N GLN A 59 -0.90 16.74 -1.39
CA GLN A 59 -0.45 17.32 -0.11
C GLN A 59 0.29 18.60 -0.46
N PRO A 60 -0.26 19.78 -0.15
CA PRO A 60 0.47 20.67 0.74
C PRO A 60 -0.42 21.26 1.84
N LYS A 61 -0.13 20.86 3.09
CA LYS A 61 -0.07 21.71 4.30
C LYS A 61 -0.96 22.95 4.30
N GLU A 62 -2.08 22.89 5.02
CA GLU A 62 -2.46 24.02 5.87
C GLU A 62 -3.12 23.52 7.16
N LEU A 63 -2.56 23.97 8.27
CA LEU A 63 -2.88 23.62 9.64
C LEU A 63 -4.21 24.30 10.03
N PRO A 64 -5.07 23.69 10.88
CA PRO A 64 -6.25 24.36 11.43
C PRO A 64 -5.83 25.55 12.31
N PRO A 65 -6.56 26.67 12.24
CA PRO A 65 -7.32 27.04 13.42
C PRO A 65 -8.77 27.37 13.08
N LYS A 66 -9.67 26.70 13.81
CA LYS A 66 -11.04 27.14 14.03
C LYS A 66 -11.01 28.56 14.59
N SER A 67 -11.72 29.47 13.95
CA SER A 67 -12.11 30.76 14.54
C SER A 67 -13.45 31.22 13.96
N ASP A 68 -14.51 30.41 14.13
CA ASP A 68 -15.86 30.94 14.17
C ASP A 68 -16.21 31.21 15.64
N THR A 69 -16.17 32.48 16.03
CA THR A 69 -16.98 33.00 17.13
C THR A 69 -17.28 34.46 16.82
N THR A 70 -18.48 34.65 16.28
CA THR A 70 -19.46 35.64 16.73
C THR A 70 -19.00 36.47 17.93
N LYS A 71 -18.65 37.73 17.68
CA LYS A 71 -19.11 38.91 18.43
C LYS A 71 -18.52 40.16 17.78
N GLN A 72 -19.30 40.80 16.91
CA GLN A 72 -19.70 42.20 17.04
C GLN A 72 -20.90 42.47 16.14
#